data_AF-A0A828Y4S4-F1
#
_entry.id   AF-A0A828Y4S4-F1
#
_cell.length_a   1.000
_cell.length_b   1.000
_cell.length_c   1.000
_cell.angle_alpha   90.00
_cell.angle_beta   90.00
_cell.angle_gamma   90.00
#
_symmetry.space_group_name_H-M   'P 1'
#
loop_
_entity.id
_entity.type
_entity.pdbx_description
1 polymer ?
#
loop_
_entity_poly.entity_id
_entity_poly.type
_entity_poly.pdbx_seq_one_letter_code
_entity_poly.pdbx_strand_id
1 'polypeptide(L)'
;GEVQIRGICGVCLLHTFQMLAELQEYHSHGPIQGGGYFFDTAPNRDPFDSFRQRYPELDTLLVDVPNVYGSAAGTTRLLTLASARIMLPQYGWTLSREFTTRSEILSHVRSLIGSSPGNVWLALMLRYSPDARTLIWHAVPILRTSQGLVVIPTNWSSLPFNIYRGYLTPTTDPFQVISNLERPGRPLLRFITIRLDQVYRNVFDFMISNRDCTGEGGDRRGTGRYPTSTLVNQCSGGRCTLM
;
A
#
# COMPACT_ATOMS: atom_id res chain seq x y z
N GLY A 1 -13.12 24.09 -11.78
CA GLY A 1 -13.38 22.70 -11.38
C GLY A 1 -12.50 22.40 -10.18
N GLU A 2 -13.10 22.09 -9.04
CA GLU A 2 -12.34 21.72 -7.84
C GLU A 2 -11.49 20.49 -8.13
N VAL A 3 -10.19 20.59 -7.84
CA VAL A 3 -9.29 19.43 -7.85
C VAL A 3 -9.69 18.58 -6.65
N GLN A 4 -10.41 17.50 -6.90
CA GLN A 4 -10.80 16.53 -5.88
C GLN A 4 -9.52 15.82 -5.38
N ILE A 5 -9.05 16.18 -4.19
CA ILE A 5 -7.89 15.55 -3.55
C ILE A 5 -8.32 14.13 -3.14
N ARG A 6 -7.88 13.11 -3.89
CA ARG A 6 -8.17 11.71 -3.58
C ARG A 6 -7.16 11.16 -2.58
N GLY A 7 -7.60 10.92 -1.34
CA GLY A 7 -6.74 10.48 -0.24
C GLY A 7 -5.62 11.48 0.12
N ILE A 8 -4.71 11.08 1.00
CA ILE A 8 -3.52 11.87 1.31
C ILE A 8 -2.42 11.54 0.29
N CYS A 9 -1.73 12.57 -0.20
CA CYS A 9 -0.61 12.47 -1.15
C CYS A 9 -0.99 12.04 -2.58
N GLY A 10 -2.27 11.77 -2.87
CA GLY A 10 -2.78 11.46 -4.21
C GLY A 10 -2.03 10.32 -4.90
N VAL A 11 -1.46 10.61 -6.07
CA VAL A 11 -0.80 9.63 -6.96
C VAL A 11 0.29 8.81 -6.26
N CYS A 12 1.11 9.42 -5.40
CA CYS A 12 2.19 8.67 -4.74
C CYS A 12 1.67 7.64 -3.71
N LEU A 13 0.53 7.92 -3.07
CA LEU A 13 -0.10 6.96 -2.18
C LEU A 13 -0.71 5.80 -2.99
N LEU A 14 -1.41 6.09 -4.09
CA LEU A 14 -1.96 5.06 -4.97
C LEU A 14 -0.85 4.17 -5.57
N HIS A 15 0.26 4.77 -6.03
CA HIS A 15 1.44 4.02 -6.48
C HIS A 15 2.02 3.14 -5.37
N THR A 16 2.05 3.63 -4.13
CA THR A 16 2.53 2.83 -3.00
C THR A 16 1.62 1.62 -2.78
N PHE A 17 0.30 1.77 -2.79
CA PHE A 17 -0.63 0.65 -2.65
C PHE A 17 -0.49 -0.39 -3.77
N GLN A 18 -0.36 0.06 -5.02
CA GLN A 18 -0.06 -0.80 -6.15
C GLN A 18 1.18 -1.67 -5.91
N MET A 19 2.31 -1.03 -5.57
CA MET A 19 3.56 -1.74 -5.34
C MET A 19 3.45 -2.70 -4.16
N LEU A 20 2.79 -2.30 -3.08
CA LEU A 20 2.57 -3.18 -1.92
C LEU A 20 1.71 -4.39 -2.28
N ALA A 21 0.61 -4.21 -3.00
CA ALA A 21 -0.25 -5.29 -3.43
C ALA A 21 0.49 -6.27 -4.36
N GLU A 22 1.24 -5.75 -5.32
CA GLU A 22 2.01 -6.57 -6.25
C GLU A 22 3.13 -7.35 -5.55
N LEU A 23 3.81 -6.72 -4.59
CA LEU A 23 4.83 -7.40 -3.78
C LEU A 23 4.22 -8.49 -2.90
N GLN A 24 3.01 -8.31 -2.37
CA GLN A 24 2.41 -9.37 -1.57
C GLN A 24 1.88 -10.52 -2.44
N GLU A 25 1.22 -10.21 -3.55
CA GLU A 25 0.54 -11.22 -4.38
C GLU A 25 1.49 -11.97 -5.32
N TYR A 26 2.47 -11.28 -5.91
CA TYR A 26 3.27 -11.80 -7.03
C TYR A 26 4.76 -11.98 -6.72
N HIS A 27 5.21 -11.84 -5.47
CA HIS A 27 6.62 -12.00 -5.11
C HIS A 27 7.25 -13.31 -5.59
N SER A 28 6.47 -14.39 -5.69
CA SER A 28 6.91 -15.72 -6.13
C SER A 28 6.70 -16.00 -7.63
N HIS A 29 5.93 -15.17 -8.34
CA HIS A 29 5.51 -15.42 -9.73
C HIS A 29 6.16 -14.48 -10.76
N GLY A 30 7.02 -13.56 -10.30
CA GLY A 30 7.63 -12.55 -11.15
C GLY A 30 6.70 -11.35 -11.40
N PRO A 31 7.20 -10.30 -12.08
CA PRO A 31 6.43 -9.08 -12.30
C PRO A 31 5.22 -9.35 -13.21
N ILE A 32 4.13 -8.64 -12.93
CA ILE A 32 2.93 -8.64 -13.79
C ILE A 32 3.34 -8.20 -15.20
N GLN A 33 2.95 -8.99 -16.20
CA GLN A 33 3.34 -8.76 -17.61
C GLN A 33 2.45 -7.73 -18.33
N GLY A 34 1.34 -7.31 -17.74
CA GLY A 34 0.44 -6.31 -18.29
C GLY A 34 -0.57 -5.77 -17.28
N GLY A 35 -0.92 -4.49 -17.41
CA GLY A 35 -1.83 -3.81 -16.49
C GLY A 35 -1.19 -3.56 -15.13
N GLY A 36 -1.88 -4.00 -14.08
CA GLY A 36 -1.44 -3.88 -12.69
C GLY A 36 -2.54 -4.24 -11.69
N TYR A 37 -2.20 -4.34 -10.40
CA TYR A 37 -3.13 -4.75 -9.35
C TYR A 37 -4.37 -3.83 -9.24
N PHE A 38 -4.18 -2.54 -8.94
CA PHE A 38 -5.27 -1.56 -8.79
C PHE A 38 -5.50 -0.73 -10.06
N PHE A 39 -4.45 -0.41 -10.81
CA PHE A 39 -4.54 0.35 -12.04
C PHE A 39 -3.57 -0.20 -13.08
N ASP A 40 -3.82 0.14 -14.34
CA ASP A 40 -2.94 -0.24 -15.44
C ASP A 40 -1.71 0.65 -15.46
N THR A 41 -0.53 0.04 -15.37
CA THR A 41 0.73 0.78 -15.42
C THR A 41 0.95 1.32 -16.83
N ALA A 42 0.93 2.65 -16.98
CA ALA A 42 1.13 3.31 -18.26
C ALA A 42 1.95 4.61 -18.08
N PRO A 43 2.89 4.92 -18.99
CA PRO A 43 3.65 6.15 -18.93
C PRO A 43 2.75 7.37 -19.17
N ASN A 44 3.00 8.46 -18.43
CA ASN A 44 2.33 9.76 -18.60
C ASN A 44 0.79 9.72 -18.51
N ARG A 45 0.24 8.78 -17.74
CA ARG A 45 -1.19 8.67 -17.46
C ARG A 45 -1.45 8.87 -15.97
N ASP A 46 -2.56 9.52 -15.65
CA ASP A 46 -3.02 9.58 -14.27
C ASP A 46 -3.52 8.18 -13.87
N PRO A 47 -2.91 7.51 -12.87
CA PRO A 47 -3.36 6.19 -12.44
C PRO A 47 -4.81 6.19 -11.93
N PHE A 48 -5.32 7.34 -11.49
CA PHE A 48 -6.70 7.47 -11.02
C PHE A 48 -7.75 7.30 -12.11
N ASP A 49 -7.39 7.47 -13.39
CA ASP A 49 -8.30 7.22 -14.52
C ASP A 49 -8.61 5.72 -14.63
N SER A 50 -7.57 4.89 -14.67
CA SER A 50 -7.70 3.42 -14.71
C SER A 50 -8.26 2.88 -13.40
N PHE A 51 -7.79 3.39 -12.25
CA PHE A 51 -8.27 2.96 -10.94
C PHE A 51 -9.78 3.15 -10.77
N ARG A 52 -10.31 4.34 -11.09
CA ARG A 52 -11.75 4.62 -10.98
C ARG A 52 -12.59 3.78 -11.94
N GLN A 53 -12.09 3.53 -13.14
CA GLN A 53 -12.78 2.67 -14.11
C GLN A 53 -12.87 1.22 -13.63
N ARG A 54 -11.82 0.73 -12.95
CA ARG A 54 -11.74 -0.65 -12.47
C ARG A 54 -12.42 -0.87 -11.10
N TYR A 55 -12.36 0.12 -10.22
CA TYR A 55 -12.82 0.03 -8.82
C TYR A 55 -13.55 1.32 -8.36
N PRO A 56 -14.72 1.65 -8.96
CA PRO A 56 -15.42 2.91 -8.68
C PRO A 56 -15.87 3.07 -7.23
N GLU A 57 -16.29 1.98 -6.57
CA GLU A 57 -16.67 2.01 -5.14
C GLU A 57 -15.45 2.26 -4.26
N LEU A 58 -14.31 1.65 -4.59
CA LEU A 58 -13.06 1.84 -3.85
C LEU A 58 -12.52 3.26 -4.01
N ASP A 59 -12.61 3.84 -5.22
CA ASP A 59 -12.32 5.26 -5.46
C ASP A 59 -13.22 6.17 -4.61
N THR A 60 -14.52 5.86 -4.55
CA THR A 60 -15.48 6.60 -3.73
C THR A 60 -15.11 6.55 -2.25
N LEU A 61 -14.78 5.36 -1.72
CA LEU A 61 -14.34 5.20 -0.33
C LEU A 61 -13.06 6.01 -0.04
N LEU A 62 -12.07 5.99 -0.94
CA LEU A 62 -10.83 6.75 -0.76
C LEU A 62 -11.04 8.26 -0.81
N VAL A 63 -11.93 8.74 -1.68
CA VAL A 63 -12.32 10.16 -1.75
C VAL A 63 -13.00 10.60 -0.47
N ASP A 64 -13.78 9.72 0.15
CA ASP A 64 -14.59 10.07 1.33
C ASP A 64 -13.84 9.93 2.66
N VAL A 65 -12.64 9.33 2.68
CA VAL A 65 -11.81 9.20 3.89
C VAL A 65 -11.70 10.51 4.69
N PRO A 66 -11.37 11.67 4.10
CA PRO A 66 -11.29 12.91 4.86
C PRO A 66 -12.62 13.34 5.50
N ASN A 67 -13.75 13.03 4.85
CA ASN A 67 -15.09 13.41 5.32
C ASN A 67 -15.55 12.50 6.45
N VAL A 68 -15.39 11.18 6.30
CA VAL A 68 -15.81 10.17 7.30
C VAL A 68 -15.01 10.32 8.59
N TYR A 69 -13.70 10.54 8.47
CA TYR A 69 -12.81 10.60 9.63
C TYR A 69 -12.66 12.02 10.21
N GLY A 70 -13.14 13.05 9.49
CA GLY A 70 -13.33 14.42 9.97
C GLY A 70 -12.11 15.08 10.62
N SER A 71 -12.36 16.16 11.39
CA SER A 71 -11.34 16.85 12.20
C SER A 71 -10.86 16.03 13.41
N ALA A 72 -11.62 15.02 13.84
CA ALA A 72 -11.29 14.12 14.96
C ALA A 72 -10.12 13.17 14.64
N ALA A 73 -9.86 12.90 13.35
CA ALA A 73 -8.71 12.15 12.87
C ALA A 73 -7.59 13.05 12.29
N GLY A 74 -7.54 14.33 12.67
CA GLY A 74 -6.85 15.46 12.00
C GLY A 74 -5.33 15.38 11.77
N THR A 75 -4.72 14.20 11.74
CA THR A 75 -3.33 13.98 11.33
C THR A 75 -3.28 13.14 10.06
N THR A 76 -2.44 13.55 9.12
CA THR A 76 -2.13 12.82 7.88
C THR A 76 -1.87 11.32 8.10
N ARG A 77 -1.31 11.02 9.25
CA ARG A 77 -1.04 9.66 9.73
C ARG A 77 -2.29 8.77 9.80
N LEU A 78 -3.39 9.25 10.37
CA LEU A 78 -4.60 8.46 10.59
C LEU A 78 -5.39 8.23 9.31
N LEU A 79 -5.55 9.26 8.48
CA LEU A 79 -6.27 9.09 7.21
C LEU A 79 -5.48 8.18 6.24
N THR A 80 -4.14 8.17 6.31
CA THR A 80 -3.35 7.19 5.53
C THR A 80 -3.57 5.77 6.04
N LEU A 81 -3.61 5.56 7.36
CA LEU A 81 -3.94 4.26 7.93
C LEU A 81 -5.35 3.79 7.53
N ALA A 82 -6.33 4.68 7.53
CA ALA A 82 -7.68 4.38 7.03
C ALA A 82 -7.66 3.99 5.55
N SER A 83 -6.95 4.76 4.72
CA SER A 83 -6.76 4.45 3.28
C SER A 83 -6.10 3.08 3.08
N ALA A 84 -5.11 2.75 3.90
CA ALA A 84 -4.42 1.46 3.84
C ALA A 84 -5.34 0.28 4.18
N ARG A 85 -6.21 0.44 5.19
CA ARG A 85 -7.22 -0.55 5.56
C ARG A 85 -8.32 -0.70 4.50
N ILE A 86 -8.64 0.36 3.76
CA ILE A 86 -9.59 0.31 2.64
C ILE A 86 -8.98 -0.43 1.44
N MET A 87 -7.75 -0.07 1.07
CA MET A 87 -7.10 -0.59 -0.14
C MET A 87 -6.62 -2.04 0.01
N LEU A 88 -6.16 -2.40 1.20
CA LEU A 88 -5.53 -3.67 1.51
C LEU A 88 -6.07 -4.22 2.84
N PRO A 89 -7.38 -4.53 2.89
CA PRO A 89 -8.10 -4.88 4.12
C PRO A 89 -7.67 -6.23 4.71
N GLN A 90 -7.08 -7.11 3.90
CA GLN A 90 -6.66 -8.44 4.34
C GLN A 90 -5.38 -8.42 5.21
N TYR A 91 -4.71 -7.27 5.32
CA TYR A 91 -3.45 -7.15 6.05
C TYR A 91 -3.59 -6.38 7.37
N GLY A 92 -2.74 -6.73 8.33
CA GLY A 92 -2.55 -5.94 9.53
C GLY A 92 -1.73 -4.68 9.22
N TRP A 93 -1.99 -3.61 9.97
CA TRP A 93 -1.26 -2.33 9.79
C TRP A 93 -0.82 -1.78 11.14
N THR A 94 0.49 -1.77 11.38
CA THR A 94 1.09 -1.19 12.59
C THR A 94 1.65 0.20 12.32
N LEU A 95 1.03 1.20 12.93
CA LEU A 95 1.36 2.60 12.76
C LEU A 95 2.47 3.05 13.73
N SER A 96 3.55 3.65 13.21
CA SER A 96 4.55 4.31 14.07
C SER A 96 4.04 5.62 14.65
N ARG A 97 4.75 6.16 15.65
CA ARG A 97 4.65 7.60 15.96
C ARG A 97 5.14 8.47 14.79
N GLU A 98 4.86 9.76 14.86
CA GLU A 98 5.47 10.75 13.98
C GLU A 98 6.85 11.15 14.52
N PHE A 99 7.85 11.20 13.66
CA PHE A 99 9.22 11.62 13.96
C PHE A 99 9.45 12.99 13.32
N THR A 100 9.86 13.98 14.11
CA THR A 100 9.89 15.39 13.68
C THR A 100 11.27 16.03 13.76
N THR A 101 12.25 15.34 14.35
CA THR A 101 13.64 15.80 14.43
C THR A 101 14.58 14.88 13.65
N ARG A 102 15.74 15.42 13.22
CA ARG A 102 16.73 14.63 12.46
C ARG A 102 17.25 13.42 13.23
N SER A 103 17.50 13.57 14.54
CA SER A 103 17.99 12.48 15.40
C SER A 103 16.94 11.39 15.58
N GLU A 104 15.67 11.75 15.73
CA GLU A 104 14.56 10.81 15.79
C GLU A 104 14.37 10.04 14.48
N ILE A 105 14.41 10.74 13.34
CA ILE A 105 14.31 10.11 12.02
C ILE A 105 15.48 9.14 11.82
N LEU A 106 16.71 9.54 12.18
CA LEU A 106 17.89 8.68 12.10
C LEU A 106 17.78 7.44 12.98
N SER A 107 17.31 7.61 14.22
CA SER A 107 17.07 6.49 15.15
C SER A 107 16.01 5.53 14.61
N HIS A 108 14.91 6.06 14.07
CA HIS A 108 13.86 5.24 13.48
C HIS A 108 14.36 4.46 12.27
N VAL A 109 15.08 5.11 11.35
CA VAL A 109 15.68 4.43 10.17
C VAL A 109 16.62 3.31 10.60
N ARG A 110 17.45 3.51 11.64
CA ARG A 110 18.29 2.43 12.20
C ARG A 110 17.45 1.26 12.71
N SER A 111 16.30 1.53 13.33
CA SER A 111 15.38 0.46 13.77
C SER A 111 14.79 -0.32 12.59
N LEU A 112 14.48 0.35 11.47
CA LEU A 112 14.01 -0.30 10.24
C LEU A 112 15.12 -1.20 9.65
N ILE A 113 16.37 -0.73 9.62
CA ILE A 113 17.53 -1.53 9.18
C ILE A 113 17.74 -2.76 10.09
N GLY A 114 17.57 -2.58 11.40
CA GLY A 114 17.69 -3.66 12.39
C GLY A 114 16.55 -4.68 12.39
N SER A 115 15.47 -4.43 11.65
CA SER A 115 14.34 -5.36 11.55
C SER A 115 14.64 -6.55 10.62
N SER A 116 13.85 -7.62 10.78
CA SER A 116 14.00 -8.84 9.97
C SER A 116 13.74 -8.57 8.48
N PRO A 117 14.48 -9.23 7.56
CA PRO A 117 14.13 -9.29 6.14
C PRO A 117 12.69 -9.73 5.91
N GLY A 118 12.04 -9.16 4.90
CA GLY A 118 10.64 -9.39 4.55
C GLY A 118 9.67 -8.37 5.15
N ASN A 119 10.10 -7.53 6.09
CA ASN A 119 9.26 -6.42 6.55
C ASN A 119 9.08 -5.37 5.45
N VAL A 120 7.86 -4.83 5.37
CA VAL A 120 7.47 -3.82 4.40
C VAL A 120 6.71 -2.69 5.09
N TRP A 121 6.97 -1.46 4.69
CA TRP A 121 6.27 -0.28 5.21
C TRP A 121 5.75 0.60 4.10
N LEU A 122 4.59 1.19 4.34
CA LEU A 122 4.19 2.45 3.73
C LEU A 122 4.83 3.57 4.54
N ALA A 123 5.78 4.29 3.94
CA ALA A 123 6.37 5.48 4.54
C ALA A 123 5.65 6.74 4.08
N LEU A 124 5.37 7.64 5.02
CA LEU A 124 4.92 9.00 4.73
C LEU A 124 6.00 9.97 5.16
N MET A 125 6.14 11.02 4.38
CA MET A 125 7.00 12.12 4.72
C MET A 125 6.42 13.47 4.36
N LEU A 126 6.65 14.45 5.22
CA LEU A 126 6.41 15.84 4.90
C LEU A 126 7.71 16.47 4.41
N ARG A 127 7.67 17.09 3.24
CA ARG A 127 8.81 17.79 2.65
C ARG A 127 8.40 19.16 2.15
N TYR A 128 9.36 20.07 2.07
CA TYR A 128 9.18 21.28 1.28
C TYR A 128 9.27 20.94 -0.22
N SER A 129 8.30 21.41 -1.00
CA SER A 129 8.33 21.34 -2.46
C SER A 129 8.71 22.72 -3.01
N PRO A 130 9.92 22.89 -3.57
CA PRO A 130 10.33 24.16 -4.17
C PRO A 130 9.37 24.62 -5.27
N ASP A 131 8.92 23.70 -6.13
CA ASP A 131 8.05 23.99 -7.27
C ASP A 131 6.69 24.55 -6.84
N ALA A 132 6.10 23.97 -5.80
CA ALA A 132 4.79 24.36 -5.29
C ALA A 132 4.88 25.40 -4.17
N ARG A 133 6.10 25.78 -3.75
CA ARG A 133 6.40 26.68 -2.63
C ARG A 133 5.61 26.37 -1.35
N THR A 134 5.38 25.09 -1.08
CA THR A 134 4.54 24.63 0.03
C THR A 134 5.04 23.30 0.60
N LEU A 135 4.49 22.92 1.75
CA LEU A 135 4.72 21.62 2.37
C LEU A 135 3.83 20.58 1.71
N ILE A 136 4.43 19.49 1.25
CA ILE A 136 3.72 18.40 0.58
C ILE A 136 4.02 17.10 1.30
N TRP A 137 2.97 16.34 1.58
CA TRP A 137 3.08 14.96 1.99
C TRP A 137 3.37 14.07 0.79
N HIS A 138 4.27 13.12 0.97
CA HIS A 138 4.64 12.14 -0.02
C HIS A 138 4.65 10.75 0.61
N ALA A 139 4.21 9.74 -0.14
CA ALA A 139 4.18 8.35 0.30
C ALA A 139 5.17 7.55 -0.53
N VAL A 140 5.87 6.57 0.04
CA VAL A 140 6.71 5.59 -0.69
C VAL A 140 6.66 4.24 0.01
N PRO A 141 6.84 3.11 -0.70
CA PRO A 141 7.14 1.85 -0.05
C PRO A 141 8.60 1.79 0.41
N ILE A 142 8.82 1.18 1.58
CA ILE A 142 10.14 0.77 2.08
C ILE A 142 10.15 -0.74 2.25
N LEU A 143 11.17 -1.41 1.72
CA LEU A 143 11.37 -2.85 1.85
C LEU A 143 12.61 -3.14 2.68
N ARG A 144 12.51 -4.08 3.62
CA ARG A 144 13.67 -4.70 4.26
C ARG A 144 14.03 -5.98 3.52
N THR A 145 15.10 -5.94 2.73
CA THR A 145 15.67 -7.12 2.06
C THR A 145 16.70 -7.80 2.98
N SER A 146 17.37 -8.87 2.54
CA SER A 146 18.53 -9.40 3.27
C SER A 146 19.74 -8.46 3.21
N GLN A 147 19.85 -7.63 2.17
CA GLN A 147 21.01 -6.76 1.90
C GLN A 147 20.88 -5.34 2.48
N GLY A 148 19.66 -4.91 2.85
CA GLY A 148 19.46 -3.58 3.41
C GLY A 148 18.00 -3.12 3.33
N LEU A 149 17.80 -1.81 3.46
CA LEU A 149 16.55 -1.16 3.11
C LEU A 149 16.56 -0.68 1.66
N VAL A 150 15.41 -0.79 1.01
CA VAL A 150 15.13 -0.20 -0.31
C VAL A 150 14.00 0.81 -0.15
N VAL A 151 14.20 2.03 -0.64
CA VAL A 151 13.17 3.08 -0.68
C VAL A 151 12.76 3.23 -2.13
N ILE A 152 11.52 2.87 -2.46
CA ILE A 152 11.06 2.85 -3.86
C ILE A 152 10.42 4.20 -4.20
N PRO A 153 10.99 4.99 -5.13
CA PRO A 153 10.40 6.28 -5.47
C PRO A 153 9.03 6.14 -6.13
N THR A 154 8.10 7.03 -5.78
CA THR A 154 6.77 7.14 -6.40
C THR A 154 6.52 8.55 -6.92
N ASN A 155 5.62 8.70 -7.90
CA ASN A 155 5.21 9.99 -8.48
C ASN A 155 6.41 10.94 -8.72
N TRP A 156 7.37 10.50 -9.53
CA TRP A 156 8.54 11.29 -9.90
C TRP A 156 8.76 11.21 -11.42
N SER A 157 7.88 11.90 -12.15
CA SER A 157 7.85 11.86 -13.62
C SER A 157 9.16 12.29 -14.30
N SER A 158 9.93 13.19 -13.67
CA SER A 158 11.21 13.67 -14.21
C SER A 158 12.40 12.76 -13.91
N LEU A 159 12.23 11.64 -13.19
CA LEU A 159 13.33 10.75 -12.82
C LEU A 159 13.66 9.77 -13.97
N PRO A 160 14.87 9.84 -14.56
CA PRO A 160 15.24 8.90 -15.62
C PRO A 160 15.33 7.46 -15.10
N PHE A 161 15.00 6.48 -15.95
CA PHE A 161 14.93 5.07 -15.56
C PHE A 161 16.26 4.53 -14.98
N ASN A 162 17.40 4.91 -15.55
CA ASN A 162 18.72 4.51 -15.04
C ASN A 162 18.97 5.04 -13.62
N ILE A 163 18.52 6.25 -13.32
CA ILE A 163 18.62 6.83 -11.98
C ILE A 163 17.61 6.17 -11.03
N TYR A 164 16.38 5.92 -11.49
CA TYR A 164 15.36 5.19 -10.73
C TYR A 164 15.89 3.83 -10.25
N ARG A 165 16.55 3.07 -11.13
CA ARG A 165 17.19 1.80 -10.77
C ARG A 165 18.24 1.95 -9.64
N GLY A 166 18.95 3.07 -9.61
CA GLY A 166 19.89 3.38 -8.53
C GLY A 166 19.23 3.43 -7.15
N TYR A 167 18.05 4.04 -7.05
CA TYR A 167 17.27 4.10 -5.79
C TYR A 167 16.79 2.72 -5.30
N LEU A 168 16.73 1.73 -6.19
CA LEU A 168 16.33 0.36 -5.83
C LEU A 168 17.48 -0.46 -5.22
N THR A 169 18.68 0.11 -5.12
CA THR A 169 19.84 -0.56 -4.51
C THR A 169 19.66 -0.63 -3.00
N PRO A 170 19.66 -1.83 -2.38
CA PRO A 170 19.58 -1.96 -0.93
C PRO A 170 20.77 -1.31 -0.22
N THR A 171 20.51 -0.67 0.92
CA THR A 171 21.57 -0.09 1.76
C THR A 171 21.31 -0.28 3.25
N THR A 172 22.39 -0.47 4.01
CA THR A 172 22.38 -0.47 5.48
C THR A 172 22.93 0.82 6.07
N ASP A 173 23.32 1.79 5.23
CA ASP A 173 23.72 3.11 5.69
C ASP A 173 22.47 3.96 5.97
N PRO A 174 22.18 4.31 7.24
CA PRO A 174 21.00 5.09 7.58
C PRO A 174 21.03 6.50 6.95
N PHE A 175 22.19 7.07 6.65
CA PHE A 175 22.28 8.38 5.98
C PHE A 175 21.88 8.27 4.51
N GLN A 176 22.31 7.22 3.81
CA GLN A 176 21.86 6.94 2.45
C GLN A 176 20.35 6.68 2.39
N VAL A 177 19.77 5.93 3.34
CA VAL A 177 18.31 5.73 3.41
C VAL A 177 17.60 7.06 3.55
N ILE A 178 18.05 7.93 4.45
CA ILE A 178 17.46 9.26 4.61
C ILE A 178 17.62 10.09 3.33
N SER A 179 18.78 10.08 2.68
CA SER A 179 18.99 10.78 1.41
C SER A 179 17.98 10.34 0.33
N ASN A 180 17.73 9.03 0.24
CA ASN A 180 16.71 8.47 -0.66
C ASN A 180 15.29 8.95 -0.30
N LEU A 181 15.02 9.17 0.99
CA LEU A 181 13.77 9.72 1.52
C LEU A 181 13.68 11.25 1.44
N GLU A 182 14.73 12.02 1.17
CA GLU A 182 14.67 13.49 1.06
C GLU A 182 14.44 13.89 -0.41
N ARG A 183 15.20 13.31 -1.34
CA ARG A 183 15.41 13.84 -2.71
C ARG A 183 16.20 15.16 -2.69
N PRO A 184 16.93 15.47 -3.78
CA PRO A 184 17.67 16.73 -3.89
C PRO A 184 16.78 17.95 -3.64
N GLY A 185 17.20 18.84 -2.74
CA GLY A 185 16.51 20.10 -2.42
C GLY A 185 15.21 19.97 -1.62
N ARG A 186 14.87 18.78 -1.11
CA ARG A 186 13.60 18.52 -0.42
C ARG A 186 13.82 17.83 0.93
N PRO A 187 14.31 18.54 1.95
CA PRO A 187 14.62 17.93 3.25
C PRO A 187 13.37 17.33 3.91
N LEU A 188 13.61 16.26 4.68
CA LEU A 188 12.59 15.58 5.49
C LEU A 188 12.25 16.43 6.72
N LEU A 189 11.00 16.83 6.86
CA LEU A 189 10.51 17.57 8.04
C LEU A 189 9.77 16.66 9.02
N ARG A 190 9.06 15.66 8.49
CA ARG A 190 8.34 14.66 9.27
C ARG A 190 8.48 13.31 8.60
N PHE A 191 8.56 12.25 9.40
CA PHE A 191 8.61 10.89 8.92
C PHE A 191 7.65 10.00 9.73
N ILE A 192 6.93 9.13 9.04
CA ILE A 192 6.01 8.15 9.61
C ILE A 192 6.19 6.86 8.80
N THR A 193 6.08 5.71 9.45
CA THR A 193 5.97 4.43 8.77
C THR A 193 4.76 3.67 9.27
N ILE A 194 4.03 3.05 8.34
CA ILE A 194 2.94 2.12 8.62
C ILE A 194 3.41 0.76 8.14
N ARG A 195 3.71 -0.15 9.06
CA ARG A 195 4.17 -1.49 8.72
C ARG A 195 3.00 -2.32 8.23
N LEU A 196 3.21 -2.99 7.11
CA LEU A 196 2.32 -4.01 6.60
C LEU A 196 2.63 -5.32 7.33
N ASP A 197 1.76 -5.74 8.22
CA ASP A 197 1.88 -7.01 8.95
C ASP A 197 1.13 -8.12 8.20
N GLN A 198 1.60 -9.36 8.32
CA GLN A 198 1.00 -10.49 7.61
C GLN A 198 -0.47 -10.73 8.02
N VAL A 199 -1.16 -11.35 7.07
CA VAL A 199 -2.61 -11.55 6.94
C VAL A 199 -3.31 -11.82 8.27
N TYR A 200 -4.27 -10.94 8.59
CA TYR A 200 -5.40 -11.32 9.42
C TYR A 200 -6.21 -12.33 8.59
N ARG A 201 -6.15 -13.62 8.95
CA ARG A 201 -7.04 -14.61 8.33
C ARG A 201 -8.46 -14.19 8.67
N ASN A 202 -9.15 -13.64 7.68
CA ASN A 202 -10.53 -13.22 7.83
C ASN A 202 -11.33 -14.40 8.40
N VAL A 203 -12.12 -14.18 9.44
CA VAL A 203 -12.89 -15.26 10.08
C VAL A 203 -13.88 -15.87 9.06
N PHE A 204 -14.28 -15.10 8.05
CA PHE A 204 -15.12 -15.56 6.94
C PHE A 204 -14.40 -16.51 5.95
N ASP A 205 -13.07 -16.46 5.87
CA ASP A 205 -12.28 -17.40 5.06
C ASP A 205 -12.35 -18.84 5.64
N PHE A 206 -12.74 -18.96 6.92
CA PHE A 206 -13.07 -20.24 7.56
C PHE A 206 -14.57 -20.58 7.51
N MET A 207 -15.45 -19.65 7.12
CA MET A 207 -16.89 -19.89 7.04
C MET A 207 -17.34 -20.39 5.65
N ILE A 208 -16.57 -20.14 4.59
CA ILE A 208 -16.92 -20.60 3.24
C ILE A 208 -16.21 -21.93 2.93
N SER A 209 -16.86 -23.03 3.31
CA SER A 209 -16.53 -24.36 2.80
C SER A 209 -17.13 -24.54 1.41
N ASN A 210 -16.30 -24.58 0.37
CA ASN A 210 -16.71 -25.02 -0.96
C ASN A 210 -16.85 -26.56 -0.99
N ARG A 211 -17.93 -27.07 -0.37
CA ARG A 211 -18.47 -28.41 -0.60
C ARG A 211 -19.88 -28.46 -0.04
N ASP A 212 -20.83 -28.94 -0.86
CA ASP A 212 -22.23 -29.26 -0.57
C ASP A 212 -22.79 -28.76 0.77
N CYS A 213 -23.69 -27.77 0.69
CA CYS A 213 -24.45 -27.22 1.81
C CYS A 213 -25.47 -28.21 2.43
N THR A 214 -25.19 -29.51 2.48
CA THR A 214 -26.07 -30.52 3.08
C THR A 214 -25.59 -31.03 4.44
N GLY A 215 -24.36 -30.68 4.86
CA GLY A 215 -24.00 -30.74 6.27
C GLY A 215 -23.92 -32.12 6.94
N GLU A 216 -23.81 -33.24 6.22
CA GLU A 216 -23.60 -34.57 6.83
C GLU A 216 -22.61 -35.46 6.03
N GLY A 217 -21.64 -36.10 6.72
CA GLY A 217 -20.75 -37.13 6.15
C GLY A 217 -19.27 -37.09 6.58
N GLY A 218 -18.67 -38.26 6.78
CA GLY A 218 -17.35 -38.49 7.39
C GLY A 218 -16.10 -38.22 6.52
N ASP A 219 -16.24 -37.95 5.22
CA ASP A 219 -15.10 -37.76 4.30
C ASP A 219 -14.79 -36.28 4.03
N ARG A 220 -14.46 -35.57 5.11
CA ARG A 220 -14.06 -34.16 5.09
C ARG A 220 -12.60 -34.00 4.66
N ARG A 221 -12.34 -33.99 3.35
CA ARG A 221 -11.12 -33.37 2.80
C ARG A 221 -11.48 -32.28 1.79
N GLY A 222 -10.99 -31.08 2.08
CA GLY A 222 -10.97 -29.96 1.14
C GLY A 222 -9.95 -30.17 0.03
N THR A 223 -10.17 -29.53 -1.11
CA THR A 223 -9.38 -29.71 -2.33
C THR A 223 -8.03 -28.99 -2.33
N GLY A 224 -7.72 -28.20 -1.29
CA GLY A 224 -6.48 -27.45 -1.17
C GLY A 224 -6.29 -26.36 -2.22
N ARG A 225 -7.36 -25.95 -2.93
CA ARG A 225 -7.33 -24.90 -3.97
C ARG A 225 -7.98 -23.61 -3.46
N TYR A 226 -7.43 -22.47 -3.88
CA TYR A 226 -8.05 -21.16 -3.66
C TYR A 226 -9.39 -21.06 -4.42
N PRO A 227 -10.43 -20.46 -3.83
CA PRO A 227 -11.70 -20.26 -4.51
C PRO A 227 -11.53 -19.35 -5.74
N THR A 228 -12.06 -19.77 -6.89
CA THR A 228 -12.29 -18.87 -8.03
C THR A 228 -13.73 -18.36 -7.96
N SER A 229 -14.00 -17.14 -8.41
CA SER A 229 -15.34 -16.52 -8.36
C SER A 229 -16.44 -17.37 -9.02
N THR A 230 -16.07 -18.22 -9.96
CA THR A 230 -16.94 -19.20 -10.64
C THR A 230 -17.42 -20.35 -9.74
N LEU A 231 -16.77 -20.61 -8.61
CA LEU A 231 -17.11 -21.66 -7.65
C LEU A 231 -18.05 -21.19 -6.53
N VAL A 232 -18.22 -19.87 -6.36
CA VAL A 232 -18.90 -19.28 -5.20
C VAL A 232 -20.43 -19.23 -5.37
N ASN A 233 -20.98 -19.57 -6.54
CA ASN A 233 -22.43 -19.45 -6.82
C ASN A 233 -23.02 -20.56 -7.70
N GLN A 234 -22.59 -21.82 -7.53
CA GLN A 234 -23.27 -22.95 -8.20
C GLN A 234 -24.11 -23.75 -7.21
N CYS A 235 -25.19 -23.13 -6.74
CA CYS A 235 -26.31 -23.89 -6.20
C CYS A 235 -27.18 -24.35 -7.39
N SER A 236 -27.45 -25.65 -7.46
CA SER A 236 -28.44 -26.22 -8.38
C SER A 236 -29.84 -25.76 -7.96
N GLY A 237 -30.21 -24.55 -8.38
CA GLY A 237 -31.52 -23.96 -8.16
C GLY A 237 -31.49 -22.64 -7.38
N GLY A 238 -31.45 -21.52 -8.10
CA GLY A 238 -32.02 -20.22 -7.70
C GLY A 238 -31.50 -19.53 -6.42
N ARG A 239 -30.65 -18.50 -6.63
CA ARG A 239 -30.35 -17.34 -5.74
C ARG A 239 -30.11 -17.64 -4.25
N CYS A 240 -28.84 -17.56 -3.83
CA CYS A 240 -28.49 -17.39 -2.41
C CYS A 240 -28.73 -15.93 -1.99
N THR A 241 -29.62 -15.71 -1.02
CA THR A 241 -29.79 -14.42 -0.35
C THR A 241 -28.76 -14.31 0.78
N LEU A 242 -27.96 -13.25 0.77
CA LEU A 242 -27.12 -12.89 1.91
C LEU A 242 -27.96 -12.03 2.87
N MET A 243 -28.23 -12.52 4.08
CA MET A 243 -28.57 -11.67 5.24
C MET A 243 -27.29 -11.36 6.01
#